data_AF-A0A356NED6-F1
#
_entry.id   AF-A0A356NED6-F1
#
_cell.length_a   1.000
_cell.length_b   1.000
_cell.length_c   1.000
_cell.angle_alpha   90.00
_cell.angle_beta   90.00
_cell.angle_gamma   90.00
#
_symmetry.space_group_name_H-M   'P 1'
#
loop_
_entity.id
_entity.type
_entity.pdbx_description
1 polymer ?
#
loop_
_entity_poly.entity_id
_entity_poly.type
_entity_poly.pdbx_seq_one_letter_code
_entity_poly.pdbx_strand_id
1 'polypeptide(L)'
;MALILFFSCWSPSLATGDPLAAASVKAEADALYGLGAMQGARGNWRGAHCSYGAAARIQPDLILARSSQALAAMELGDLVVAEETFRQLIRRYPLFADARAALTALLWRRGLQGEAESHWAASVGLDDRYADAQWLLAVRHWPPGPVRDLQEFLSSVQS
;
A
#
# COMPACT_ATOMS: atom_id res chain seq x y z
N MET A 1 3.86 -38.62 -57.20
CA MET A 1 4.77 -37.52 -56.85
C MET A 1 4.00 -36.58 -55.93
N ALA A 2 4.13 -36.79 -54.62
CA ALA A 2 3.40 -36.07 -53.59
C ALA A 2 4.36 -35.12 -52.89
N LEU A 3 4.03 -33.82 -52.86
CA LEU A 3 4.54 -32.88 -51.86
C LEU A 3 3.68 -31.61 -51.91
N ILE A 4 2.56 -31.65 -51.18
CA ILE A 4 1.82 -30.45 -50.79
C ILE A 4 2.57 -29.89 -49.57
N LEU A 5 3.33 -28.82 -49.77
CA LEU A 5 3.88 -28.05 -48.66
C LEU A 5 2.74 -27.28 -48.00
N PHE A 6 2.19 -27.85 -46.93
CA PHE A 6 1.37 -27.13 -45.98
C PHE A 6 2.24 -26.02 -45.36
N PHE A 7 2.08 -24.79 -45.84
CA PHE A 7 2.44 -23.61 -45.06
C PHE A 7 1.46 -23.52 -43.89
N SER A 8 1.79 -24.23 -42.81
CA SER A 8 1.09 -24.08 -41.54
C SER A 8 1.21 -22.63 -41.09
N CYS A 9 0.08 -21.94 -41.00
CA CYS A 9 -0.03 -20.67 -40.29
C CYS A 9 0.53 -20.86 -38.87
N TRP A 10 1.63 -20.16 -38.58
CA TRP A 10 2.10 -19.97 -37.21
C TRP A 10 0.92 -19.48 -36.39
N SER A 11 0.42 -20.33 -35.49
CA SER A 11 -0.61 -19.97 -34.52
C SER A 11 0.09 -19.62 -33.21
N PRO A 12 -0.06 -18.40 -32.67
CA PRO A 12 0.56 -18.04 -31.42
C PRO A 12 -0.15 -18.81 -30.31
N SER A 13 0.58 -19.66 -29.60
CA SER A 13 0.13 -20.25 -28.34
C SER A 13 0.04 -19.14 -27.28
N LEU A 14 -1.12 -18.50 -27.17
CA LEU A 14 -1.48 -17.61 -26.05
C LEU A 14 -1.85 -18.43 -24.81
N ALA A 15 -0.96 -19.32 -24.35
CA ALA A 15 -1.25 -20.21 -23.23
C ALA A 15 -0.23 -20.19 -22.09
N THR A 16 0.84 -19.40 -22.20
CA THR A 16 1.76 -19.14 -21.08
C THR A 16 2.09 -17.66 -21.10
N GLY A 17 1.66 -16.92 -20.09
CA GLY A 17 2.07 -15.52 -19.93
C GLY A 17 3.59 -15.44 -19.99
N ASP A 18 4.11 -14.60 -20.87
CA ASP A 18 5.56 -14.44 -21.08
C ASP A 18 6.22 -14.04 -19.75
N PRO A 19 7.09 -14.88 -19.16
CA PRO A 19 7.74 -14.57 -17.90
C PRO A 19 8.58 -13.29 -17.96
N LEU A 20 9.11 -12.94 -19.14
CA LEU A 20 9.86 -11.70 -19.34
C LEU A 20 8.93 -10.48 -19.26
N ALA A 21 7.75 -10.56 -19.87
CA ALA A 21 6.72 -9.53 -19.77
C ALA A 21 6.17 -9.39 -18.33
N ALA A 22 5.96 -10.50 -17.63
CA ALA A 22 5.54 -10.46 -16.22
C ALA A 22 6.63 -9.83 -15.33
N ALA A 23 7.90 -10.15 -15.57
CA ALA A 23 9.02 -9.56 -14.85
C ALA A 23 9.15 -8.06 -15.12
N SER A 24 8.95 -7.61 -16.36
CA SER A 24 8.99 -6.18 -16.69
C SER A 24 7.85 -5.41 -16.04
N VAL A 25 6.63 -5.97 -16.01
CA VAL A 25 5.47 -5.37 -15.34
C VAL A 25 5.73 -5.20 -13.83
N LYS A 26 6.30 -6.23 -13.19
CA LYS A 26 6.66 -6.13 -11.77
C LYS A 26 7.72 -5.05 -11.53
N ALA A 27 8.77 -5.01 -12.35
CA ALA A 27 9.83 -4.01 -12.23
C ALA A 27 9.30 -2.58 -12.41
N GLU A 28 8.34 -2.37 -13.31
CA GLU A 28 7.68 -1.08 -13.49
C GLU A 28 6.87 -0.67 -12.25
N ALA A 29 6.10 -1.59 -11.66
CA ALA A 29 5.35 -1.33 -10.43
C ALA A 29 6.29 -0.99 -9.26
N ASP A 30 7.38 -1.75 -9.09
CA ASP A 30 8.39 -1.52 -8.05
C ASP A 30 9.07 -0.15 -8.22
N ALA A 31 9.38 0.25 -9.47
CA ALA A 31 9.96 1.54 -9.77
C ALA A 31 9.00 2.70 -9.44
N LEU A 32 7.72 2.58 -9.78
CA LEU A 32 6.69 3.56 -9.45
C LEU A 32 6.46 3.66 -7.94
N TYR A 33 6.50 2.52 -7.23
CA TYR A 33 6.43 2.50 -5.77
C TYR A 33 7.62 3.25 -5.15
N GLY A 34 8.84 2.97 -5.62
CA GLY A 34 10.05 3.68 -5.19
C GLY A 34 10.00 5.19 -5.49
N LEU A 35 9.49 5.58 -6.66
CA LEU A 35 9.27 6.99 -7.00
C LEU A 35 8.29 7.66 -6.04
N GLY A 36 7.21 6.97 -5.66
CA GLY A 36 6.26 7.46 -4.66
C GLY A 36 6.93 7.71 -3.31
N ALA A 37 7.78 6.79 -2.85
CA ALA A 37 8.55 6.96 -1.62
C ALA A 37 9.50 8.16 -1.68
N MET A 38 10.22 8.32 -2.79
CA MET A 38 11.12 9.48 -3.01
C MET A 38 10.35 10.81 -3.04
N GLN A 39 9.17 10.84 -3.65
CA GLN A 39 8.31 12.03 -3.68
C GLN A 39 7.79 12.36 -2.28
N GLY A 40 7.34 11.36 -1.52
CA GLY A 40 6.90 11.51 -0.13
C GLY A 40 8.01 12.04 0.78
N ALA A 41 9.23 11.50 0.66
CA ALA A 41 10.39 11.99 1.41
C ALA A 41 10.73 13.47 1.12
N ARG A 42 10.29 14.00 -0.02
CA ARG A 42 10.42 15.43 -0.40
C ARG A 42 9.18 16.26 -0.06
N GLY A 43 8.20 15.68 0.65
CA GLY A 43 6.92 16.32 0.97
C GLY A 43 5.94 16.44 -0.20
N ASN A 44 6.25 15.87 -1.37
CA ASN A 44 5.35 15.87 -2.52
C ASN A 44 4.33 14.73 -2.43
N TRP A 45 3.42 14.82 -1.47
CA TRP A 45 2.42 13.78 -1.21
C TRP A 45 1.39 13.61 -2.32
N ARG A 46 1.09 14.67 -3.08
CA ARG A 46 0.23 14.58 -4.27
C ARG A 46 0.88 13.75 -5.38
N GLY A 47 2.17 13.98 -5.64
CA GLY A 47 2.95 13.12 -6.55
C GLY A 47 3.01 11.68 -6.06
N ALA A 48 3.33 11.50 -4.77
CA ALA A 48 3.44 10.18 -4.16
C ALA A 48 2.13 9.38 -4.29
N HIS A 49 0.99 10.01 -4.00
CA HIS A 49 -0.34 9.42 -4.19
C HIS A 49 -0.53 8.91 -5.64
N CYS A 50 -0.19 9.72 -6.64
CA CYS A 50 -0.29 9.31 -8.04
C CYS A 50 0.63 8.15 -8.39
N SER A 51 1.89 8.18 -7.95
CA SER A 51 2.88 7.13 -8.23
C SER A 51 2.51 5.81 -7.56
N TYR A 52 2.10 5.84 -6.29
CA TYR A 52 1.59 4.67 -5.58
C TYR A 52 0.32 4.10 -6.25
N GLY A 53 -0.60 4.96 -6.68
CA GLY A 53 -1.80 4.54 -7.40
C GLY A 53 -1.51 3.96 -8.79
N ALA A 54 -0.45 4.42 -9.46
CA ALA A 54 0.04 3.79 -10.69
C ALA A 54 0.62 2.39 -10.41
N ALA A 55 1.50 2.26 -9.41
CA ALA A 55 2.06 0.98 -8.99
C ALA A 55 0.96 -0.04 -8.61
N ALA A 56 -0.05 0.40 -7.85
CA ALA A 56 -1.17 -0.44 -7.44
C ALA A 56 -2.09 -0.88 -8.59
N ARG A 57 -2.16 -0.11 -9.68
CA ARG A 57 -2.91 -0.49 -10.89
C ARG A 57 -2.17 -1.50 -11.74
N ILE A 58 -0.85 -1.35 -11.85
CA ILE A 58 0.02 -2.27 -12.60
C ILE A 58 0.12 -3.62 -11.87
N GLN A 59 0.34 -3.58 -10.55
CA GLN A 59 0.39 -4.76 -9.71
C GLN A 59 -0.67 -4.68 -8.60
N PRO A 60 -1.90 -5.16 -8.88
CA PRO A 60 -2.98 -5.22 -7.89
C PRO A 60 -2.61 -5.90 -6.56
N ASP A 61 -1.67 -6.83 -6.62
CA ASP A 61 -1.22 -7.67 -5.50
C ASP A 61 -0.12 -7.00 -4.67
N LEU A 62 0.43 -5.86 -5.14
CA LEU A 62 1.35 -5.04 -4.37
C LEU A 62 0.55 -4.21 -3.36
N ILE A 63 0.10 -4.88 -2.31
CA ILE A 63 -0.78 -4.32 -1.28
C ILE A 63 -0.17 -3.07 -0.62
N LEU A 64 1.16 -3.06 -0.46
CA LEU A 64 1.90 -1.91 0.06
C LEU A 64 1.70 -0.64 -0.79
N ALA A 65 1.55 -0.75 -2.11
CA ALA A 65 1.30 0.40 -2.97
C ALA A 65 -0.08 1.01 -2.68
N ARG A 66 -1.14 0.19 -2.57
CA ARG A 66 -2.48 0.68 -2.20
C ARG A 66 -2.49 1.32 -0.81
N SER A 67 -1.85 0.69 0.16
CA SER A 67 -1.78 1.22 1.52
C SER A 67 -1.02 2.55 1.57
N SER A 68 0.10 2.65 0.84
CA SER A 68 0.89 3.89 0.74
C SER A 68 0.15 5.00 0.00
N GLN A 69 -0.66 4.66 -1.01
CA GLN A 69 -1.57 5.61 -1.65
C GLN A 69 -2.59 6.15 -0.64
N ALA A 70 -3.23 5.27 0.14
CA ALA A 70 -4.21 5.68 1.16
C ALA A 70 -3.58 6.55 2.27
N LEU A 71 -2.36 6.22 2.70
CA LEU A 71 -1.59 7.06 3.63
C LEU A 71 -1.31 8.45 3.04
N ALA A 72 -0.89 8.52 1.77
CA ALA A 72 -0.69 9.80 1.10
C ALA A 72 -2.01 10.60 0.96
N ALA A 73 -3.13 9.92 0.72
CA ALA A 73 -4.46 10.54 0.73
C ALA A 73 -4.81 11.11 2.12
N MET A 74 -4.54 10.35 3.19
CA MET A 74 -4.73 10.80 4.57
C MET A 74 -3.86 12.03 4.90
N GLU A 75 -2.60 12.07 4.45
CA GLU A 75 -1.73 13.25 4.60
C GLU A 75 -2.28 14.48 3.86
N LEU A 76 -2.88 14.27 2.70
CA LEU A 76 -3.54 15.32 1.91
C LEU A 76 -4.92 15.73 2.46
N GLY A 77 -5.38 15.09 3.54
CA GLY A 77 -6.66 15.38 4.19
C GLY A 77 -7.87 14.61 3.62
N ASP A 78 -7.67 13.70 2.66
CA ASP A 78 -8.74 12.90 2.08
C ASP A 78 -9.02 11.65 2.94
N LEU A 79 -9.55 11.90 4.15
CA LEU A 79 -9.72 10.88 5.19
C LEU A 79 -10.77 9.82 4.83
N VAL A 80 -11.80 10.20 4.06
CA VAL A 80 -12.89 9.29 3.69
C VAL A 80 -12.37 8.20 2.76
N VAL A 81 -11.64 8.59 1.70
CA VAL A 81 -11.07 7.64 0.74
C VAL A 81 -10.01 6.75 1.41
N ALA A 82 -9.18 7.33 2.27
CA ALA A 82 -8.16 6.59 3.01
C ALA A 82 -8.81 5.52 3.92
N GLU A 83 -9.82 5.90 4.70
CA GLU A 83 -10.52 4.98 5.59
C GLU A 83 -11.17 3.83 4.83
N GLU A 84 -11.89 4.13 3.75
CA GLU A 84 -12.52 3.10 2.93
C GLU A 84 -11.48 2.10 2.41
N THR A 85 -10.34 2.60 1.94
CA THR A 85 -9.25 1.78 1.43
C THR A 85 -8.65 0.89 2.51
N PHE A 86 -8.34 1.42 3.70
CA PHE A 86 -7.81 0.62 4.80
C PHE A 86 -8.81 -0.45 5.25
N ARG A 87 -10.10 -0.12 5.37
CA ARG A 87 -11.13 -1.10 5.72
C ARG A 87 -11.26 -2.19 4.66
N GLN A 88 -11.16 -1.86 3.37
CA GLN A 88 -11.12 -2.85 2.29
C GLN A 88 -9.88 -3.76 2.40
N LEU A 89 -8.70 -3.19 2.64
CA LEU A 89 -7.45 -3.93 2.82
C LEU A 89 -7.54 -4.89 4.00
N ILE A 90 -8.07 -4.46 5.15
CA ILE A 90 -8.25 -5.29 6.35
C ILE A 90 -9.25 -6.43 6.09
N ARG A 91 -10.35 -6.16 5.38
CA ARG A 91 -11.32 -7.22 5.01
C ARG A 91 -10.67 -8.31 4.16
N ARG A 92 -9.79 -7.93 3.23
CA ARG A 92 -9.12 -8.88 2.32
C ARG A 92 -7.90 -9.54 2.96
N TYR A 93 -7.17 -8.81 3.79
CA TYR A 93 -5.92 -9.22 4.43
C TYR A 93 -5.98 -8.92 5.94
N PRO A 94 -6.68 -9.75 6.73
CA PRO A 94 -6.95 -9.47 8.15
C PRO A 94 -5.70 -9.38 9.03
N LEU A 95 -4.58 -9.95 8.59
CA LEU A 95 -3.28 -9.95 9.28
C LEU A 95 -2.32 -8.88 8.74
N PHE A 96 -2.79 -7.95 7.91
CA PHE A 96 -1.95 -6.89 7.38
C PHE A 96 -1.79 -5.75 8.40
N ALA A 97 -0.69 -5.81 9.16
CA ALA A 97 -0.37 -4.86 10.24
C ALA A 97 -0.41 -3.40 9.79
N ASP A 98 0.12 -3.10 8.59
CA ASP A 98 0.19 -1.73 8.05
C ASP A 98 -1.18 -1.05 7.97
N ALA A 99 -2.17 -1.73 7.38
CA ALA A 99 -3.50 -1.15 7.22
C ALA A 99 -4.23 -1.00 8.56
N ARG A 100 -3.98 -1.90 9.52
CA ARG A 100 -4.56 -1.79 10.87
C ARG A 100 -3.96 -0.61 11.64
N ALA A 101 -2.64 -0.48 11.66
CA ALA A 101 -1.97 0.64 12.30
C ALA A 101 -2.36 1.97 11.63
N ALA A 102 -2.46 2.01 10.30
CA ALA A 102 -2.86 3.22 9.57
C ALA A 102 -4.33 3.58 9.84
N LEU A 103 -5.22 2.59 9.95
CA LEU A 103 -6.61 2.84 10.32
C LEU A 103 -6.72 3.31 11.78
N THR A 104 -5.93 2.76 12.71
CA THR A 104 -5.84 3.28 14.08
C THR A 104 -5.45 4.76 14.09
N ALA A 105 -4.40 5.14 13.36
CA ALA A 105 -3.96 6.53 13.23
C ALA A 105 -5.08 7.44 12.68
N LEU A 106 -5.76 6.99 11.63
CA LEU A 106 -6.86 7.72 11.01
C LEU A 106 -8.04 7.91 11.97
N LEU A 107 -8.46 6.84 12.65
CA LEU A 107 -9.57 6.85 13.59
C LEU A 107 -9.27 7.74 14.79
N TRP A 108 -8.04 7.72 15.29
CA TRP A 108 -7.56 8.65 16.32
C TRP A 108 -7.71 10.10 15.87
N ARG A 109 -7.20 10.44 14.68
CA ARG A 109 -7.35 11.79 14.08
C ARG A 109 -8.82 12.22 13.98
N ARG A 110 -9.73 11.28 13.74
CA ARG A 110 -11.19 11.52 13.67
C ARG A 110 -11.88 11.58 15.04
N GLY A 111 -11.16 11.36 16.15
CA GLY A 111 -11.72 11.32 17.50
C GLY A 111 -12.49 10.03 17.83
N LEU A 112 -12.34 8.98 17.02
CA LEU A 112 -13.03 7.68 17.19
C LEU A 112 -12.17 6.73 18.03
N GLN A 113 -11.93 7.10 19.28
CA GLN A 113 -10.94 6.45 20.16
C GLN A 113 -11.19 4.95 20.37
N GLY A 114 -12.43 4.56 20.69
CA GLY A 114 -12.75 3.14 20.94
C GLY A 114 -12.54 2.23 19.71
N GLU A 115 -12.80 2.74 18.50
CA GLU A 115 -12.48 2.00 17.28
C GLU A 115 -10.97 1.95 17.04
N ALA A 116 -10.24 3.05 17.29
CA ALA A 116 -8.78 3.09 17.17
C ALA A 116 -8.10 2.05 18.08
N GLU A 117 -8.54 1.96 19.35
CA GLU A 117 -8.10 0.95 20.32
C GLU A 117 -8.37 -0.47 19.84
N SER A 118 -9.59 -0.72 19.35
CA SER A 118 -9.98 -2.04 18.83
C SER A 118 -9.10 -2.48 17.65
N HIS A 119 -8.79 -1.55 16.74
CA HIS A 119 -7.92 -1.82 15.60
C HIS A 119 -6.46 -2.02 16.00
N TRP A 120 -5.96 -1.27 16.99
CA TRP A 120 -4.61 -1.42 17.51
C TRP A 120 -4.43 -2.74 18.25
N ALA A 121 -5.38 -3.11 19.12
CA ALA A 121 -5.37 -4.39 19.82
C ALA A 121 -5.30 -5.57 18.83
N ALA A 122 -5.90 -5.44 17.66
CA ALA A 122 -5.83 -6.42 16.58
C ALA A 122 -4.56 -6.32 15.70
N SER A 123 -3.71 -5.30 15.86
CA SER A 123 -2.42 -5.18 15.19
C SER A 123 -1.22 -5.53 16.07
N VAL A 124 -1.34 -5.41 17.39
CA VAL A 124 -0.29 -5.79 18.35
C VAL A 124 0.09 -7.26 18.12
N GLY A 125 1.39 -7.54 18.05
CA GLY A 125 1.94 -8.87 17.81
C GLY A 125 1.91 -9.35 16.35
N LEU A 126 1.33 -8.59 15.41
CA LEU A 126 1.51 -8.86 13.97
C LEU A 126 2.87 -8.38 13.48
N ASP A 127 3.27 -7.18 13.88
CA ASP A 127 4.58 -6.57 13.61
C ASP A 127 4.80 -5.38 14.54
N ASP A 128 5.66 -5.56 15.55
CA ASP A 128 5.86 -4.57 16.61
C ASP A 128 6.54 -3.28 16.12
N ARG A 129 7.13 -3.30 14.91
CA ARG A 129 7.78 -2.12 14.31
C ARG A 129 6.79 -0.99 14.00
N TYR A 130 5.48 -1.26 13.93
CA TYR A 130 4.47 -0.21 13.74
C TYR A 130 4.33 0.72 14.95
N ALA A 131 4.90 0.38 16.11
CA ALA A 131 5.03 1.32 17.22
C ALA A 131 6.23 2.27 17.09
N ASP A 132 7.20 1.96 16.21
CA ASP A 132 8.43 2.74 16.04
C ASP A 132 8.25 3.85 14.99
N ALA A 133 8.13 5.09 15.47
CA ALA A 133 7.99 6.28 14.62
C ALA A 133 9.14 6.46 13.62
N GLN A 134 10.38 6.16 14.04
CA GLN A 134 11.54 6.32 13.17
C GLN A 134 11.50 5.28 12.04
N TRP A 135 11.14 4.04 12.35
CA TRP A 135 10.96 3.00 11.35
C TRP A 135 9.84 3.34 10.35
N LEU A 136 8.70 3.86 10.84
CA LEU A 136 7.59 4.27 9.99
C LEU A 136 8.00 5.35 8.97
N LEU A 137 8.77 6.35 9.40
CA LEU A 137 9.23 7.43 8.54
C LEU A 137 10.34 6.98 7.58
N ALA A 138 11.34 6.28 8.10
CA ALA A 138 12.58 6.02 7.36
C ALA A 138 12.50 4.77 6.47
N VAL A 139 11.73 3.75 6.88
CA VAL A 139 11.68 2.45 6.18
C VAL A 139 10.34 2.28 5.47
N ARG A 140 9.24 2.49 6.21
CA ARG A 140 7.90 2.32 5.62
C ARG A 140 7.46 3.53 4.81
N HIS A 141 8.13 4.67 4.97
CA HIS A 141 7.84 5.94 4.29
C HIS A 141 6.39 6.42 4.50
N TRP A 142 5.87 6.21 5.72
CA TRP A 142 4.62 6.86 6.10
C TRP A 142 4.77 8.37 6.08
N PRO A 143 3.71 9.10 5.74
CA PRO A 143 3.70 10.55 5.88
C PRO A 143 3.75 10.98 7.36
N PRO A 144 4.30 12.17 7.65
CA PRO A 144 4.52 12.61 9.02
C PRO A 144 3.23 12.85 9.81
N GLY A 145 2.12 13.23 9.15
CA GLY A 145 0.82 13.37 9.81
C GLY A 145 0.32 12.05 10.41
N PRO A 146 0.07 11.00 9.59
CA PRO A 146 -0.33 9.68 10.09
C PRO A 146 0.60 9.10 11.15
N VAL A 147 1.92 9.30 11.03
CA VAL A 147 2.86 8.87 12.08
C VAL A 147 2.58 9.60 13.39
N ARG A 148 2.38 10.92 13.35
CA ARG A 148 2.04 11.71 14.55
C ARG A 148 0.76 11.24 15.21
N ASP A 149 -0.31 11.04 14.43
CA ASP A 149 -1.60 10.58 14.99
C ASP A 149 -1.46 9.21 15.66
N LEU A 150 -0.70 8.28 15.05
CA LEU A 150 -0.45 6.98 15.65
C LEU A 150 0.33 7.11 16.96
N GLN A 151 1.37 7.95 17.02
CA GLN A 151 2.17 8.13 18.22
C GLN A 151 1.40 8.82 19.35
N GLU A 152 0.52 9.77 19.03
CA GLU A 152 -0.39 10.39 20.00
C GLU A 152 -1.36 9.35 20.58
N PHE A 153 -1.97 8.52 19.74
CA PHE A 153 -2.77 7.38 20.18
C PHE A 153 -1.96 6.44 21.10
N LEU A 154 -0.77 6.01 20.67
CA LEU A 154 0.06 5.08 21.45
C LEU A 154 0.44 5.64 22.82
N SER A 155 0.70 6.95 22.89
CA SER A 155 0.98 7.63 24.15
C SER A 155 -0.24 7.65 25.07
N SER A 156 -1.46 7.80 24.50
CA SER A 156 -2.71 7.83 25.27
C SER A 156 -3.12 6.49 25.89
N VAL A 157 -2.71 5.36 25.29
CA VAL A 157 -3.05 4.02 25.79
C VAL A 157 -1.98 3.43 26.72
N GLN A 158 -0.83 4.10 26.86
CA GLN A 158 0.25 3.72 27.77
C GLN A 158 0.21 4.49 29.11
N SER A 159 -0.61 5.54 29.19
CA SER A 159 -0.76 6.44 30.34
C SER A 159 -1.84 6.01 31.33
#